data_AF-D8RLU0-F1
#
_entry.id   AF-D8RLU0-F1
#
_cell.length_a   1.000
_cell.length_b   1.000
_cell.length_c   1.000
_cell.angle_alpha   90.00
_cell.angle_beta   90.00
_cell.angle_gamma   90.00
#
_symmetry.space_group_name_H-M   'P 1'
#
loop_
_entity.id
_entity.type
_entity.pdbx_description
1 polymer ?
#
loop_
_entity_poly.entity_id
_entity_poly.type
_entity_poly.pdbx_seq_one_letter_code
_entity_poly.pdbx_strand_id
1 'polypeptide(L)'
;MVALSSLDLWRRASASGDGASGGGGHSYSRFPSDFPFHKRIPGTRFVVDGFGAQCAGDWSRAYFLTHFHGDHYAGLAPSWDKGMIFCSQVTGRLVVEALGVRRDFVVELAMNSVIWIDECQVTLVDANHCPGAVQFLVEVPEHGTRFVHTGDMRFTPVMKEDASLCNFVGADAVFLDTTYCNPKFVFPAQEESISYIAETIERM
;
A
#
# COMPACT_ATOMS: atom_id res chain seq x y z
N MET A 1 -12.41 13.59 22.80
CA MET A 1 -11.63 14.00 21.60
C MET A 1 -11.96 12.99 20.52
N VAL A 2 -12.79 13.36 19.54
CA VAL A 2 -13.27 12.42 18.51
C VAL A 2 -12.14 12.26 17.48
N ALA A 3 -11.67 11.04 17.25
CA ALA A 3 -10.72 10.76 16.19
C ALA A 3 -11.36 11.12 14.84
N LEU A 4 -10.72 12.00 14.07
CA LEU A 4 -11.17 12.34 12.72
C LEU A 4 -11.09 11.10 11.83
N SER A 5 -12.02 10.96 10.89
CA SER A 5 -11.97 9.83 9.96
C SER A 5 -10.75 9.98 9.04
N SER A 6 -10.20 8.86 8.56
CA SER A 6 -9.13 8.81 7.56
C SER A 6 -9.45 9.63 6.29
N LEU A 7 -10.74 9.76 5.96
CA LEU A 7 -11.26 10.61 4.87
C LEU A 7 -11.22 12.10 5.21
N ASP A 8 -11.45 12.49 6.46
CA ASP A 8 -11.31 13.88 6.90
C ASP A 8 -9.85 14.33 6.89
N LEU A 9 -8.91 13.43 7.18
CA LEU A 9 -7.47 13.71 7.06
C LEU A 9 -7.05 13.89 5.60
N TRP A 10 -7.52 13.03 4.68
CA TRP A 10 -7.31 13.23 3.24
C TRP A 10 -7.95 14.54 2.75
N ARG A 11 -9.24 14.77 3.05
CA ARG A 11 -9.94 16.01 2.68
C ARG A 11 -9.27 17.26 3.24
N ARG A 12 -8.76 17.20 4.47
CA ARG A 12 -8.00 18.32 5.07
C ARG A 12 -6.63 18.49 4.43
N ALA A 13 -5.91 17.42 4.10
CA ALA A 13 -4.64 17.50 3.36
C ALA A 13 -4.86 18.11 1.96
N SER A 14 -5.96 17.76 1.29
CA SER A 14 -6.38 18.36 0.02
C SER A 14 -6.84 19.82 0.19
N ALA A 15 -7.50 20.18 1.30
CA ALA A 15 -8.05 21.53 1.55
C ALA A 15 -7.06 22.53 2.19
N SER A 16 -6.04 22.07 2.91
CA SER A 16 -5.00 22.95 3.49
C SER A 16 -4.08 23.61 2.45
N GLY A 17 -4.26 23.29 1.16
CA GLY A 17 -3.65 23.99 0.02
C GLY A 17 -4.39 25.27 -0.42
N ASP A 18 -5.60 25.55 0.07
CA ASP A 18 -6.45 26.65 -0.44
C ASP A 18 -6.41 27.93 0.43
N GLY A 19 -5.46 28.01 1.36
CA GLY A 19 -5.41 29.04 2.39
C GLY A 19 -4.46 30.23 2.15
N ALA A 20 -4.30 30.74 0.93
CA ALA A 20 -3.74 32.09 0.70
C ALA A 20 -3.98 32.57 -0.75
N SER A 21 -4.82 33.60 -0.89
CA SER A 21 -4.89 34.58 -1.99
C SER A 21 -4.07 34.32 -3.28
N GLY A 22 -4.77 34.07 -4.39
CA GLY A 22 -4.24 34.20 -5.76
C GLY A 22 -4.21 32.88 -6.52
N GLY A 23 -4.88 32.81 -7.68
CA GLY A 23 -5.05 31.60 -8.47
C GLY A 23 -3.73 30.90 -8.80
N GLY A 24 -3.62 29.65 -8.37
CA GLY A 24 -2.47 28.78 -8.60
C GLY A 24 -2.72 27.43 -7.95
N GLY A 25 -3.64 26.63 -8.51
CA GLY A 25 -3.77 25.23 -8.12
C GLY A 25 -2.40 24.57 -8.22
N HIS A 26 -2.00 23.79 -7.21
CA HIS A 26 -0.72 23.09 -7.23
C HIS A 26 -0.70 22.13 -8.43
N SER A 27 -0.07 22.59 -9.51
CA SER A 27 0.05 21.81 -10.73
C SER A 27 1.07 20.71 -10.48
N TYR A 28 0.58 19.48 -10.36
CA TYR A 28 1.45 18.31 -10.25
C TYR A 28 2.40 18.24 -11.46
N SER A 29 3.69 18.08 -11.22
CA SER A 29 4.64 17.83 -12.30
C SER A 29 4.32 16.50 -12.98
N ARG A 30 4.70 16.28 -14.25
CA ARG A 30 4.60 14.94 -14.84
C ARG A 30 5.53 13.97 -14.08
N PHE A 31 5.17 12.69 -14.03
CA PHE A 31 6.10 11.64 -13.61
C PHE A 31 7.36 11.66 -14.51
N PRO A 32 8.56 11.45 -13.94
CA PRO A 32 9.79 11.27 -14.72
C PRO A 32 9.66 10.15 -15.76
N SER A 33 10.36 10.27 -16.89
CA SER A 33 10.35 9.26 -17.95
C SER A 33 10.98 7.93 -17.52
N ASP A 34 11.88 7.97 -16.54
CA ASP A 34 12.59 6.84 -15.94
C ASP A 34 11.95 6.38 -14.61
N PHE A 35 10.74 6.86 -14.30
CA PHE A 35 10.02 6.42 -13.10
C PHE A 35 9.77 4.90 -13.15
N PRO A 36 10.08 4.14 -12.08
CA PRO A 36 9.84 2.70 -12.05
C PRO A 36 8.35 2.36 -12.22
N PHE A 37 7.96 1.87 -13.40
CA PHE A 37 6.55 1.66 -13.75
C PHE A 37 5.82 0.73 -12.77
N HIS A 38 6.54 -0.26 -12.20
CA HIS A 38 5.98 -1.22 -11.25
C HIS A 38 5.62 -0.62 -9.88
N LYS A 39 6.07 0.61 -9.59
CA LYS A 39 5.70 1.35 -8.37
C LYS A 39 4.57 2.35 -8.59
N ARG A 40 3.98 2.41 -9.79
CA ARG A 40 2.91 3.35 -10.12
C ARG A 40 1.67 2.61 -10.63
N ILE A 41 0.51 2.97 -10.11
CA ILE A 41 -0.77 2.49 -10.65
C ILE A 41 -1.13 3.30 -11.91
N PRO A 42 -1.33 2.65 -13.08
CA PRO A 42 -1.64 3.34 -14.33
C PRO A 42 -2.95 4.13 -14.25
N GLY A 43 -3.02 5.26 -14.96
CA GLY A 43 -4.19 6.16 -14.91
C GLY A 43 -4.30 6.99 -13.62
N THR A 44 -3.46 6.75 -12.62
CA THR A 44 -3.49 7.48 -11.35
C THR A 44 -2.19 8.24 -11.07
N ARG A 45 -2.18 8.95 -9.94
CA ARG A 45 -0.98 9.51 -9.30
C ARG A 45 -0.49 8.67 -8.12
N PHE A 46 -0.97 7.44 -7.96
CA PHE A 46 -0.64 6.59 -6.83
C PHE A 46 0.74 5.96 -7.00
N VAL A 47 1.52 6.04 -5.92
CA VAL A 47 2.85 5.41 -5.82
C VAL A 47 2.79 4.34 -4.74
N VAL A 48 3.17 3.10 -5.07
CA VAL A 48 3.21 1.97 -4.13
C VAL A 48 4.65 1.63 -3.79
N ASP A 49 4.98 1.58 -2.49
CA ASP A 49 6.30 1.25 -1.95
C ASP A 49 7.45 2.10 -2.54
N GLY A 50 7.16 3.35 -2.91
CA GLY A 50 8.07 4.25 -3.62
C GLY A 50 8.38 5.52 -2.82
N PHE A 51 9.15 5.38 -1.74
CA PHE A 51 9.47 6.49 -0.82
C PHE A 51 10.86 7.08 -1.02
N GLY A 52 11.72 6.43 -1.82
CA GLY A 52 13.06 6.92 -2.13
C GLY A 52 13.08 8.11 -3.10
N ALA A 53 14.24 8.75 -3.24
CA ALA A 53 14.42 9.97 -4.03
C ALA A 53 14.01 9.84 -5.52
N GLN A 54 14.08 8.63 -6.09
CA GLN A 54 13.62 8.39 -7.47
C GLN A 54 12.09 8.38 -7.60
N CYS A 55 11.37 8.02 -6.52
CA CYS A 55 9.93 7.77 -6.55
C CYS A 55 9.11 8.88 -5.88
N ALA A 56 9.69 9.56 -4.88
CA ALA A 56 9.01 10.60 -4.13
C ALA A 56 9.30 11.99 -4.70
N GLY A 57 8.26 12.70 -5.13
CA GLY A 57 8.36 14.02 -5.75
C GLY A 57 7.01 14.68 -5.99
N ASP A 58 7.01 15.86 -6.59
CA ASP A 58 5.83 16.72 -6.76
C ASP A 58 4.79 16.21 -7.78
N TRP A 59 5.00 15.00 -8.31
CA TRP A 59 4.04 14.30 -9.17
C TRP A 59 2.99 13.50 -8.39
N SER A 60 3.21 13.22 -7.10
CA SER A 60 2.26 12.46 -6.27
C SER A 60 2.16 13.02 -4.86
N ARG A 61 0.95 12.96 -4.30
CA ARG A 61 0.65 13.20 -2.89
C ARG A 61 0.03 11.97 -2.21
N ALA A 62 -0.14 10.86 -2.93
CA ALA A 62 -0.78 9.64 -2.45
C ALA A 62 0.19 8.46 -2.61
N TYR A 63 0.82 8.11 -1.49
CA TYR A 63 1.79 7.03 -1.39
C TYR A 63 1.19 5.88 -0.59
N PHE A 64 1.36 4.67 -1.05
CA PHE A 64 0.81 3.45 -0.45
C PHE A 64 1.96 2.59 0.05
N LEU A 65 1.90 2.15 1.31
CA LEU A 65 2.88 1.24 1.90
C LEU A 65 2.21 -0.11 2.14
N THR A 66 2.66 -1.14 1.43
CA THR A 66 2.07 -2.49 1.52
C THR A 66 2.35 -3.13 2.87
N HIS A 67 3.57 -2.99 3.40
CA HIS A 67 3.99 -3.57 4.67
C HIS A 67 5.27 -2.94 5.21
N PHE A 68 5.67 -3.30 6.44
CA PHE A 68 6.80 -2.70 7.16
C PHE A 68 8.13 -3.46 6.98
N HIS A 69 8.57 -3.72 5.73
CA HIS A 69 9.94 -4.16 5.45
C HIS A 69 10.80 -3.05 4.85
N GLY A 70 12.10 -3.10 5.15
CA GLY A 70 13.05 -2.00 4.92
C GLY A 70 13.22 -1.60 3.47
N ASP A 71 13.14 -2.54 2.55
CA ASP A 71 13.18 -2.34 1.11
C ASP A 71 11.88 -1.72 0.55
N HIS A 72 10.74 -1.85 1.25
CA HIS A 72 9.47 -1.25 0.85
C HIS A 72 9.24 0.14 1.43
N TYR A 73 9.69 0.40 2.67
CA TYR A 73 9.62 1.73 3.28
C TYR A 73 10.86 2.60 3.03
N ALA A 74 11.86 2.09 2.30
CA ALA A 74 13.12 2.79 2.04
C ALA A 74 12.91 4.24 1.56
N GLY A 75 13.34 5.20 2.37
CA GLY A 75 13.16 6.64 2.14
C GLY A 75 12.18 7.33 3.10
N LEU A 76 11.34 6.58 3.81
CA LEU A 76 10.56 7.12 4.93
C LEU A 76 11.48 7.52 6.09
N ALA A 77 11.23 8.71 6.64
CA ALA A 77 12.00 9.31 7.73
C ALA A 77 11.13 10.34 8.47
N PRO A 78 11.51 10.81 9.66
CA PRO A 78 10.76 11.85 10.39
C PRO A 78 10.51 13.13 9.60
N SER A 79 11.40 13.42 8.63
CA SER A 79 11.32 14.58 7.72
C SER A 79 10.39 14.37 6.52
N TRP A 80 9.68 13.25 6.42
CA TRP A 80 8.77 12.99 5.30
C TRP A 80 7.74 14.12 5.16
N ASP A 81 7.65 14.68 3.95
CA ASP A 81 6.78 15.80 3.61
C ASP A 81 6.18 15.69 2.20
N LYS A 82 6.37 14.54 1.54
CA LYS A 82 6.04 14.37 0.13
C LYS A 82 4.56 14.08 -0.11
N GLY A 83 3.86 13.45 0.82
CA GLY A 83 2.43 13.18 0.68
C GLY A 83 1.88 12.32 1.79
N MET A 84 0.60 11.96 1.68
CA MET A 84 -0.06 11.04 2.61
C MET A 84 0.40 9.60 2.33
N ILE A 85 0.56 8.84 3.40
CA ILE A 85 0.95 7.43 3.43
C ILE A 85 -0.27 6.61 3.80
N PHE A 86 -0.83 5.89 2.85
CA PHE A 86 -1.97 5.00 3.01
C PHE A 86 -1.48 3.59 3.28
N CYS A 87 -1.92 2.99 4.39
CA CYS A 87 -1.48 1.66 4.80
C CYS A 87 -2.48 1.01 5.77
N SER A 88 -2.23 -0.24 6.15
CA SER A 88 -2.99 -0.90 7.21
C SER A 88 -2.73 -0.24 8.58
N GLN A 89 -3.60 -0.49 9.55
CA GLN A 89 -3.43 0.02 10.91
C GLN A 89 -2.11 -0.42 11.56
N VAL A 90 -1.71 -1.67 11.39
CA VAL A 90 -0.47 -2.20 12.00
C VAL A 90 0.75 -1.52 11.37
N THR A 91 0.79 -1.42 10.04
CA THR A 91 1.87 -0.74 9.32
C THR A 91 1.94 0.75 9.69
N GLY A 92 0.79 1.44 9.78
CA GLY A 92 0.74 2.86 10.15
C GLY A 92 1.30 3.14 11.54
N ARG A 93 1.02 2.27 12.53
CA ARG A 93 1.62 2.38 13.87
C ARG A 93 3.13 2.22 13.84
N LEU A 94 3.65 1.22 13.12
CA LEU A 94 5.09 1.01 12.98
C LEU A 94 5.79 2.19 12.29
N VAL A 95 5.17 2.76 11.25
CA VAL A 95 5.69 3.96 10.57
C VAL A 95 5.82 5.15 11.54
N VAL A 96 4.84 5.36 12.42
CA VAL A 96 4.90 6.46 13.41
C VAL A 96 5.88 6.14 14.53
N GLU A 97 5.79 4.96 15.14
CA GLU A 97 6.52 4.60 16.36
C GLU A 97 7.99 4.25 16.09
N ALA A 98 8.27 3.52 15.01
CA ALA A 98 9.62 3.04 14.71
C ALA A 98 10.38 3.96 13.75
N LEU A 99 9.72 4.61 12.79
CA LEU A 99 10.38 5.54 11.85
C LEU A 99 10.24 7.02 12.23
N GLY A 100 9.38 7.35 13.20
CA GLY A 100 9.18 8.72 13.65
C GLY A 100 8.48 9.62 12.63
N VAL A 101 7.84 9.06 11.59
CA VAL A 101 7.06 9.84 10.63
C VAL A 101 5.89 10.51 11.35
N ARG A 102 5.65 11.79 11.07
CA ARG A 102 4.55 12.54 11.70
C ARG A 102 3.20 11.86 11.41
N ARG A 103 2.40 11.66 12.46
CA ARG A 103 1.06 11.05 12.41
C ARG A 103 0.15 11.69 11.36
N ASP A 104 0.29 12.99 11.15
CA ASP A 104 -0.51 13.77 10.18
C ASP A 104 -0.35 13.30 8.73
N PHE A 105 0.76 12.61 8.39
CA PHE A 105 0.95 12.02 7.06
C PHE A 105 0.46 10.58 6.96
N VAL A 106 0.10 9.92 8.06
CA VAL A 106 -0.22 8.48 8.06
C VAL A 106 -1.73 8.29 8.11
N VAL A 107 -2.25 7.67 7.06
CA VAL A 107 -3.67 7.34 6.91
C VAL A 107 -3.83 5.83 7.04
N GLU A 108 -4.34 5.39 8.18
CA GLU A 108 -4.68 4.00 8.43
C GLU A 108 -6.02 3.68 7.77
N LEU A 109 -6.04 2.63 6.94
CA LEU A 109 -7.21 2.15 6.23
C LEU A 109 -7.73 0.86 6.86
N ALA A 110 -9.05 0.70 6.90
CA ALA A 110 -9.69 -0.52 7.35
C ALA A 110 -9.58 -1.62 6.29
N MET A 111 -9.42 -2.86 6.72
CA MET A 111 -9.44 -4.03 5.84
C MET A 111 -10.83 -4.19 5.20
N ASN A 112 -10.87 -4.69 3.96
CA ASN A 112 -12.10 -5.04 3.25
C ASN A 112 -13.14 -3.92 3.18
N SER A 113 -12.68 -2.67 3.19
CA SER A 113 -13.53 -1.49 3.12
C SER A 113 -13.11 -0.62 1.95
N VAL A 114 -14.08 -0.26 1.11
CA VAL A 114 -13.84 0.65 -0.02
C VAL A 114 -13.65 2.06 0.51
N ILE A 115 -12.54 2.69 0.12
CA ILE A 115 -12.24 4.09 0.40
C ILE A 115 -11.95 4.82 -0.90
N TRP A 116 -12.34 6.10 -0.96
CA TRP A 116 -12.13 6.95 -2.13
C TRP A 116 -10.91 7.86 -1.92
N ILE A 117 -9.97 7.79 -2.84
CA ILE A 117 -8.77 8.65 -2.90
C ILE A 117 -8.69 9.15 -4.34
N ASP A 118 -8.65 10.46 -4.54
CA ASP A 118 -8.47 11.06 -5.89
C ASP A 118 -9.41 10.43 -6.96
N GLU A 119 -10.71 10.35 -6.64
CA GLU A 119 -11.77 9.72 -7.46
C GLU A 119 -11.57 8.23 -7.81
N CYS A 120 -10.56 7.57 -7.24
CA CYS A 120 -10.33 6.14 -7.36
C CYS A 120 -10.82 5.41 -6.10
N GLN A 121 -11.30 4.18 -6.28
CA GLN A 121 -11.65 3.30 -5.16
C GLN A 121 -10.44 2.45 -4.81
N VAL A 122 -10.11 2.37 -3.52
CA VAL A 122 -9.06 1.50 -3.00
C VAL A 122 -9.63 0.60 -1.91
N THR A 123 -9.20 -0.67 -1.88
CA THR A 123 -9.54 -1.64 -0.83
C THR A 123 -8.28 -2.39 -0.41
N LEU A 124 -8.13 -2.66 0.90
CA LEU A 124 -7.03 -3.47 1.44
C LEU A 124 -7.52 -4.88 1.72
N VAL A 125 -6.76 -5.87 1.30
CA VAL A 125 -6.97 -7.29 1.64
C VAL A 125 -5.69 -7.87 2.23
N ASP A 126 -5.82 -8.89 3.07
CA ASP A 126 -4.67 -9.50 3.74
C ASP A 126 -3.71 -10.15 2.72
N ALA A 127 -2.40 -9.92 2.89
CA ALA A 127 -1.37 -10.49 2.02
C ALA A 127 -0.80 -11.82 2.54
N ASN A 128 -1.14 -12.23 3.76
CA ASN A 128 -0.60 -13.41 4.44
C ASN A 128 0.95 -13.46 4.44
N HIS A 129 1.60 -12.30 4.63
CA HIS A 129 3.06 -12.18 4.61
C HIS A 129 3.63 -11.94 6.01
N CYS A 130 3.54 -10.70 6.50
CA CYS A 130 3.90 -10.30 7.85
C CYS A 130 2.76 -9.49 8.48
N PRO A 131 2.76 -9.26 9.81
CA PRO A 131 1.70 -8.49 10.46
C PRO A 131 1.50 -7.11 9.81
N GLY A 132 0.27 -6.85 9.34
CA GLY A 132 -0.09 -5.60 8.67
C GLY A 132 0.17 -5.57 7.17
N ALA A 133 0.72 -6.62 6.57
CA ALA A 133 0.93 -6.69 5.13
C ALA A 133 -0.39 -6.81 4.37
N VAL A 134 -0.53 -5.98 3.32
CA VAL A 134 -1.76 -5.91 2.53
C VAL A 134 -1.49 -5.91 1.04
N GLN A 135 -2.46 -6.46 0.30
CA GLN A 135 -2.62 -6.20 -1.12
C GLN A 135 -3.54 -4.98 -1.27
N PHE A 136 -3.26 -4.15 -2.28
CA PHE A 136 -4.14 -3.03 -2.66
C PHE A 136 -4.94 -3.39 -3.91
N LEU A 137 -6.26 -3.27 -3.80
CA LEU A 137 -7.19 -3.38 -4.92
C LEU A 137 -7.60 -1.98 -5.33
N VAL A 138 -7.35 -1.58 -6.57
CA VAL A 138 -7.58 -0.22 -7.06
C VAL A 138 -8.49 -0.25 -8.28
N GLU A 139 -9.64 0.41 -8.19
CA GLU A 139 -10.51 0.68 -9.34
C GLU A 139 -10.39 2.15 -9.72
N VAL A 140 -10.25 2.42 -11.02
CA VAL A 140 -10.17 3.77 -11.60
C VAL A 140 -11.42 3.98 -12.46
N PRO A 141 -12.53 4.50 -11.88
CA PRO A 141 -13.82 4.56 -12.56
C PRO A 141 -13.81 5.34 -13.88
N GLU A 142 -13.00 6.41 -13.97
CA GLU A 142 -12.86 7.23 -15.18
C GLU A 142 -12.48 6.40 -16.42
N HIS A 143 -11.70 5.34 -16.23
CA HIS A 143 -11.21 4.47 -17.31
C HIS A 143 -11.83 3.08 -17.27
N GLY A 144 -12.62 2.77 -16.24
CA GLY A 144 -13.17 1.43 -16.02
C GLY A 144 -12.11 0.36 -15.77
N THR A 145 -10.91 0.74 -15.31
CA THR A 145 -9.78 -0.19 -15.12
C THR A 145 -9.63 -0.60 -13.66
N ARG A 146 -9.19 -1.84 -13.45
CA ARG A 146 -8.98 -2.46 -12.13
C ARG A 146 -7.58 -3.03 -12.03
N PHE A 147 -6.91 -2.75 -10.92
CA PHE A 147 -5.54 -3.18 -10.64
C PHE A 147 -5.47 -3.89 -9.30
N VAL A 148 -4.64 -4.94 -9.24
CA VAL A 148 -4.26 -5.59 -7.98
C VAL A 148 -2.77 -5.40 -7.78
N HIS A 149 -2.36 -4.85 -6.63
CA HIS A 149 -0.97 -4.83 -6.22
C HIS A 149 -0.79 -5.72 -5.01
N THR A 150 -0.07 -6.83 -5.15
CA THR A 150 -0.01 -7.85 -4.10
C THR A 150 0.83 -7.40 -2.90
N GLY A 151 1.74 -6.44 -3.10
CA GLY A 151 2.86 -6.27 -2.18
C GLY A 151 3.67 -7.57 -2.14
N ASP A 152 4.35 -7.82 -1.05
CA ASP A 152 4.84 -9.18 -0.76
C ASP A 152 3.69 -10.00 -0.20
N MET A 153 3.52 -11.22 -0.71
CA MET A 153 2.37 -12.04 -0.33
C MET A 153 2.67 -13.54 -0.32
N ARG A 154 1.91 -14.28 0.49
CA ARG A 154 1.92 -15.75 0.44
C ARG A 154 0.53 -16.29 0.19
N PHE A 155 0.34 -16.90 -0.97
CA PHE A 155 -0.98 -17.38 -1.38
C PHE A 155 -1.51 -18.43 -0.40
N THR A 156 -2.78 -18.31 -0.05
CA THR A 156 -3.57 -19.34 0.63
C THR A 156 -4.90 -19.55 -0.10
N PRO A 157 -5.46 -20.78 -0.18
CA PRO A 157 -6.73 -21.04 -0.85
C PRO A 157 -7.88 -20.13 -0.38
N VAL A 158 -7.90 -19.71 0.89
CA VAL A 158 -8.90 -18.81 1.46
C VAL A 158 -8.98 -17.47 0.74
N MET A 159 -7.89 -17.00 0.10
CA MET A 159 -7.91 -15.78 -0.72
C MET A 159 -8.89 -15.86 -1.90
N LYS A 160 -9.26 -17.07 -2.35
CA LYS A 160 -10.27 -17.27 -3.41
C LYS A 160 -11.70 -17.05 -2.92
N GLU A 161 -11.90 -17.03 -1.60
CA GLU A 161 -13.19 -16.84 -0.94
C GLU A 161 -13.37 -15.40 -0.45
N ASP A 162 -12.30 -14.57 -0.50
CA ASP A 162 -12.35 -13.16 -0.15
C ASP A 162 -13.20 -12.38 -1.15
N ALA A 163 -14.31 -11.81 -0.68
CA ALA A 163 -15.28 -11.13 -1.53
C ALA A 163 -14.68 -9.92 -2.28
N SER A 164 -13.75 -9.20 -1.66
CA SER A 164 -13.08 -8.05 -2.28
C SER A 164 -12.20 -8.52 -3.44
N LEU A 165 -11.41 -9.58 -3.25
CA LEU A 165 -10.61 -10.19 -4.31
C LEU A 165 -11.46 -10.79 -5.43
N CYS A 166 -12.59 -11.43 -5.11
CA CYS A 166 -13.52 -11.94 -6.11
C CYS A 166 -14.02 -10.84 -7.06
N ASN A 167 -14.24 -9.62 -6.56
CA ASN A 167 -14.64 -8.48 -7.38
C ASN A 167 -13.54 -8.00 -8.36
N PHE A 168 -12.30 -8.47 -8.19
CA PHE A 168 -11.15 -8.15 -9.05
C PHE A 168 -10.77 -9.30 -9.98
N VAL A 169 -11.59 -10.35 -10.08
CA VAL A 169 -11.45 -11.34 -11.16
C VAL A 169 -11.62 -10.63 -12.51
N GLY A 170 -10.64 -10.82 -13.39
CA GLY A 170 -10.54 -10.08 -14.65
C GLY A 170 -10.00 -8.66 -14.51
N ALA A 171 -9.22 -8.38 -13.45
CA ALA A 171 -8.45 -7.14 -13.35
C ALA A 171 -7.55 -6.94 -14.59
N ASP A 172 -7.35 -5.68 -14.97
CA ASP A 172 -6.59 -5.29 -16.15
C ASP A 172 -5.08 -5.50 -15.96
N ALA A 173 -4.57 -5.37 -14.74
CA ALA A 173 -3.21 -5.79 -14.41
C ALA A 173 -3.05 -6.23 -12.95
N VAL A 174 -2.06 -7.09 -12.73
CA VAL A 174 -1.61 -7.54 -11.41
C VAL A 174 -0.12 -7.20 -11.26
N PHE A 175 0.21 -6.41 -10.26
CA PHE A 175 1.57 -6.18 -9.79
C PHE A 175 1.89 -7.28 -8.79
N LEU A 176 2.59 -8.30 -9.28
CA LEU A 176 2.74 -9.59 -8.61
C LEU A 176 4.10 -9.72 -7.91
N ASP A 177 4.08 -10.19 -6.66
CA ASP A 177 5.26 -10.73 -5.99
C ASP A 177 5.78 -11.96 -6.75
N THR A 178 6.98 -11.82 -7.31
CA THR A 178 7.63 -12.86 -8.12
C THR A 178 8.87 -13.43 -7.45
N THR A 179 9.06 -13.20 -6.14
CA THR A 179 10.24 -13.64 -5.36
C THR A 179 10.59 -15.10 -5.61
N TYR A 180 9.59 -15.98 -5.64
CA TYR A 180 9.75 -17.41 -5.90
C TYR A 180 9.06 -17.89 -7.19
N CYS A 181 8.95 -17.04 -8.22
CA CYS A 181 8.35 -17.39 -9.52
C CYS A 181 9.28 -18.29 -10.38
N ASN A 182 9.77 -19.39 -9.81
CA ASN A 182 10.57 -20.41 -10.46
C ASN A 182 10.24 -21.78 -9.84
N PRO A 183 9.93 -22.82 -10.64
CA PRO A 183 9.50 -24.13 -10.14
C PRO A 183 10.55 -24.87 -9.30
N LYS A 184 11.81 -24.42 -9.30
CA LYS A 184 12.84 -24.96 -8.39
C LYS A 184 12.57 -24.65 -6.91
N PHE A 185 11.77 -23.61 -6.63
CA PHE A 185 11.46 -23.19 -5.27
C PHE A 185 10.23 -23.97 -4.78
N VAL A 186 10.50 -25.02 -4.00
CA VAL A 186 9.48 -25.86 -3.37
C VAL A 186 9.71 -25.81 -1.86
N PHE A 187 8.69 -25.41 -1.11
CA PHE A 187 8.75 -25.25 0.34
C PHE A 187 7.55 -25.95 1.00
N PRO A 188 7.72 -26.44 2.24
CA PRO A 188 6.59 -26.95 3.03
C PRO A 188 5.58 -25.84 3.38
N ALA A 189 4.40 -26.26 3.82
CA ALA A 189 3.41 -25.35 4.39
C ALA A 189 3.94 -24.70 5.69
N GLN A 190 3.31 -23.60 6.12
CA GLN A 190 3.71 -22.92 7.37
C GLN A 190 3.50 -23.85 8.56
N GLU A 191 2.36 -24.53 8.58
CA GLU A 191 1.95 -25.45 9.64
C GLU A 191 2.89 -26.65 9.72
N GLU A 192 3.31 -27.20 8.59
CA GLU A 192 4.30 -28.29 8.53
C GLU A 192 5.66 -27.83 9.08
N SER A 193 6.10 -26.62 8.71
CA SER A 193 7.36 -26.05 9.18
C SER A 193 7.35 -25.82 10.70
N ILE A 194 6.26 -25.25 11.22
CA ILE A 194 6.08 -25.00 12.65
C ILE A 194 6.04 -26.32 13.43
N SER A 195 5.27 -27.30 12.95
CA SER A 195 5.16 -28.62 13.58
C SER A 195 6.52 -29.32 13.63
N TYR A 196 7.27 -29.30 12.53
CA TYR A 196 8.61 -29.87 12.47
C TYR A 196 9.56 -29.24 13.51
N ILE A 197 9.54 -27.91 13.66
CA ILE A 197 10.37 -27.21 14.64
C ILE A 197 9.95 -27.59 16.06
N ALA A 198 8.66 -27.57 16.37
CA ALA A 198 8.13 -27.90 17.69
C ALA A 198 8.50 -29.32 18.11
N GLU A 199 8.22 -30.32 17.26
CA GLU A 199 8.58 -31.71 17.52
C GLU A 199 10.10 -31.93 17.65
N THR A 200 10.89 -31.16 16.91
CA THR A 200 12.36 -31.25 16.99
C THR A 200 12.86 -30.77 18.36
N ILE A 201 12.28 -29.71 18.90
CA ILE A 201 12.58 -29.21 20.25
C ILE A 201 12.14 -30.22 21.31
N GLU A 202 10.97 -30.85 21.16
CA GLU A 202 10.47 -31.84 22.13
C GLU A 202 11.31 -33.12 22.21
N ARG A 203 12.07 -33.43 21.16
CA ARG A 203 12.98 -34.60 21.10
C ARG A 203 14.38 -34.30 21.66
N MET A 204 14.72 -33.04 21.95
CA MET A 204 16.00 -32.64 22.54
C MET A 204 15.98 -32.75 24.06
#